data_AF-A0A562L2S3-F1
#
_entry.id   AF-A0A562L2S3-F1
#
_cell.length_a   1.000
_cell.length_b   1.000
_cell.length_c   1.000
_cell.angle_alpha   90.00
_cell.angle_beta   90.00
_cell.angle_gamma   90.00
#
_symmetry.space_group_name_H-M   'P 1'
#
loop_
_entity.id
_entity.type
_entity.pdbx_description
1 polymer ?
#
loop_
_entity_poly.entity_id
_entity_poly.type
_entity_poly.pdbx_seq_one_letter_code
_entity_poly.pdbx_strand_id
1 'polypeptide(L)'
;MRRAKETFRNTVIEDPSLSLLEKFKLVLGFVYQGSHSYSFDKYSTEFGNAELLLKRLNVVTAWADKHHLSRRQIMNTEFGVNHDQNGCSGKASAVSAFNFIRAVRDISDASKLGLITIHQLQGDCFGIASSSPPYEFDPDIIDALRLGR
;
A
#
# COMPACT_ATOMS: atom_id res chain seq x y z
N MET A 1 -14.65 -2.50 1.17
CA MET A 1 -14.23 -1.51 2.19
C MET A 1 -15.34 -1.01 3.11
N ARG A 2 -16.50 -0.56 2.60
CA ARG A 2 -17.58 0.03 3.42
C ARG A 2 -18.01 -0.85 4.62
N ARG A 3 -18.26 -2.14 4.39
CA ARG A 3 -18.64 -3.11 5.43
C ARG A 3 -17.57 -3.30 6.52
N ALA A 4 -16.29 -3.35 6.14
CA ALA A 4 -15.17 -3.49 7.09
C ALA A 4 -15.01 -2.24 7.97
N LYS A 5 -15.24 -1.04 7.40
CA LYS A 5 -15.25 0.23 8.14
C LYS A 5 -16.42 0.31 9.14
N GLU A 6 -17.59 -0.14 8.73
CA GLU A 6 -18.78 -0.21 9.59
C GLU A 6 -18.56 -1.21 10.75
N THR A 7 -18.02 -2.40 10.46
CA THR A 7 -17.69 -3.40 11.49
C THR A 7 -16.66 -2.88 12.49
N PHE A 8 -15.53 -2.33 12.04
CA PHE A 8 -14.51 -1.79 12.94
C PHE A 8 -15.04 -0.66 13.83
N ARG A 9 -15.83 0.26 13.24
CA ARG A 9 -16.45 1.35 13.98
C ARG A 9 -17.39 0.83 15.07
N ASN A 10 -18.22 -0.17 14.76
CA ASN A 10 -19.16 -0.73 15.72
C ASN A 10 -18.41 -1.43 16.87
N THR A 11 -17.40 -2.23 16.56
CA THR A 11 -16.58 -2.93 17.58
C THR A 11 -15.90 -1.95 18.54
N VAL A 12 -15.32 -0.84 18.04
CA VAL A 12 -14.68 0.17 18.89
C VAL A 12 -15.70 0.95 19.72
N ILE A 13 -16.88 1.25 19.17
CA ILE A 13 -17.95 1.95 19.90
C ILE A 13 -18.50 1.09 21.05
N GLU A 14 -18.66 -0.20 20.81
CA GLU A 14 -19.22 -1.16 21.77
C GLU A 14 -18.23 -1.58 22.87
N ASP A 15 -16.93 -1.36 22.70
CA ASP A 15 -15.92 -1.73 23.70
C ASP A 15 -16.03 -0.87 24.98
N PRO A 16 -16.45 -1.43 26.12
CA PRO A 16 -16.63 -0.67 27.36
C PRO A 16 -15.30 -0.34 28.05
N SER A 17 -14.18 -0.95 27.63
CA SER A 17 -12.85 -0.72 28.22
C SER A 17 -12.17 0.55 27.71
N LEU A 18 -12.68 1.14 26.63
CA LEU A 18 -12.12 2.33 26.00
C LEU A 18 -12.88 3.59 26.41
N SER A 19 -12.15 4.64 26.75
CA SER A 19 -12.72 5.97 26.94
C SER A 19 -13.23 6.55 25.62
N LEU A 20 -14.13 7.54 25.70
CA LEU A 20 -14.69 8.21 24.53
C LEU A 20 -13.59 8.81 23.61
N LEU A 21 -12.52 9.33 24.20
CA LEU A 21 -11.39 9.91 23.47
C LEU A 21 -10.57 8.84 22.73
N GLU A 22 -10.35 7.68 23.35
CA GLU A 22 -9.64 6.56 22.73
C GLU A 22 -10.44 5.98 21.55
N LYS A 23 -11.76 5.83 21.73
CA LYS A 23 -12.67 5.42 20.65
C LYS A 23 -12.60 6.40 19.47
N PHE A 24 -12.64 7.70 19.75
CA PHE A 24 -12.54 8.73 18.72
C PHE A 24 -11.20 8.65 17.97
N LYS A 25 -10.07 8.54 18.68
CA LYS A 25 -8.74 8.41 18.07
C LYS A 25 -8.61 7.16 17.20
N LEU A 26 -9.11 6.02 17.66
CA LEU A 26 -9.04 4.75 16.93
C LEU A 26 -9.88 4.78 15.65
N VAL A 27 -11.12 5.28 15.73
CA VAL A 27 -11.99 5.42 14.55
C VAL A 27 -11.41 6.43 13.57
N LEU A 28 -10.99 7.60 14.03
CA LEU A 28 -10.44 8.64 13.16
C LEU A 28 -9.13 8.18 12.51
N GLY A 29 -8.27 7.50 13.25
CA GLY A 29 -7.04 6.88 12.75
C GLY A 29 -7.32 5.83 11.67
N PHE A 30 -8.28 4.93 11.89
CA PHE A 30 -8.68 3.94 10.89
C PHE A 30 -9.29 4.58 9.64
N VAL A 31 -10.15 5.59 9.80
CA VAL A 31 -10.72 6.32 8.66
C VAL A 31 -9.61 7.06 7.90
N TYR A 32 -8.73 7.76 8.59
CA TYR A 32 -7.63 8.48 7.97
C TYR A 32 -6.67 7.54 7.23
N GLN A 33 -6.24 6.46 7.87
CA GLN A 33 -5.35 5.46 7.28
C GLN A 33 -6.00 4.69 6.11
N GLY A 34 -7.30 4.40 6.21
CA GLY A 34 -8.06 3.72 5.15
C GLY A 34 -8.53 4.62 4.00
N SER A 35 -8.51 5.95 4.17
CA SER A 35 -9.02 6.91 3.17
C SER A 35 -7.96 7.85 2.58
N HIS A 36 -6.78 7.99 3.22
CA HIS A 36 -5.72 8.95 2.81
C HIS A 36 -4.33 8.29 2.78
N SER A 37 -4.14 7.39 1.82
CA SER A 37 -2.80 6.94 1.42
C SER A 37 -2.25 7.84 0.31
N TYR A 38 -2.02 9.13 0.61
CA TYR A 38 -1.32 10.04 -0.30
C TYR A 38 0.20 10.02 -0.06
N SER A 39 0.90 9.64 -1.13
CA SER A 39 2.21 10.05 -1.64
C SER A 39 3.30 10.64 -0.72
N PHE A 40 4.47 9.99 -0.83
CA PHE A 40 5.86 10.43 -0.66
C PHE A 40 6.36 11.15 0.61
N ASP A 41 5.66 12.08 1.25
CA ASP A 41 6.18 12.70 2.49
C ASP A 41 6.23 11.72 3.66
N LYS A 42 5.36 10.69 3.61
CA LYS A 42 5.42 9.54 4.51
C LYS A 42 6.56 8.56 4.17
N TYR A 43 7.24 8.71 3.04
CA TYR A 43 8.30 7.82 2.58
C TYR A 43 9.61 8.02 3.36
N SER A 44 9.92 9.26 3.71
CA SER A 44 11.14 9.63 4.44
C SER A 44 11.02 9.44 5.95
N THR A 45 9.80 9.40 6.52
CA THR A 45 9.61 9.47 7.97
C THR A 45 8.86 8.29 8.59
N GLU A 46 7.82 7.71 7.97
CA GLU A 46 6.94 6.80 8.75
C GLU A 46 6.22 5.66 8.00
N PHE A 47 6.27 5.54 6.65
CA PHE A 47 5.45 4.56 5.90
C PHE A 47 6.16 3.87 4.72
N GLY A 48 7.35 4.31 4.30
CA GLY A 48 8.00 3.84 3.06
C GLY A 48 9.28 3.02 3.22
N ASN A 49 9.84 2.89 4.43
CA ASN A 49 11.06 2.09 4.59
C ASN A 49 10.74 0.58 4.49
N ALA A 50 11.67 -0.19 3.92
CA ALA A 50 11.50 -1.62 3.68
C ALA A 50 11.18 -2.42 4.95
N GLU A 51 11.73 -1.98 6.09
CA GLU A 51 11.48 -2.60 7.40
C GLU A 51 10.00 -2.50 7.81
N LEU A 52 9.37 -1.36 7.61
CA LEU A 52 7.98 -1.16 7.96
C LEU A 52 7.03 -1.86 6.99
N LEU A 53 7.36 -1.90 5.70
CA LEU A 53 6.63 -2.72 4.72
C LEU A 53 6.61 -4.19 5.18
N LEU A 54 7.77 -4.71 5.59
CA LEU A 54 7.89 -6.06 6.14
C LEU A 54 7.07 -6.22 7.43
N LYS A 55 7.15 -5.29 8.38
CA LYS A 55 6.36 -5.35 9.63
C LYS A 55 4.85 -5.42 9.35
N ARG A 56 4.34 -4.67 8.37
CA ARG A 56 2.92 -4.68 8.00
C ARG A 56 2.50 -5.99 7.34
N LEU A 57 3.30 -6.49 6.40
CA LEU A 57 3.03 -7.78 5.79
C LEU A 57 3.06 -8.90 6.83
N ASN A 58 3.98 -8.83 7.79
CA ASN A 58 4.08 -9.80 8.89
C ASN A 58 2.81 -9.88 9.74
N VAL A 59 2.09 -8.78 9.96
CA VAL A 59 0.81 -8.80 10.69
C VAL A 59 -0.20 -9.72 9.99
N VAL A 60 -0.34 -9.57 8.67
CA VAL A 60 -1.33 -10.34 7.89
C VAL A 60 -0.86 -11.79 7.71
N THR A 61 0.42 -12.02 7.45
CA THR A 61 0.94 -13.38 7.28
C THR A 61 0.94 -14.16 8.59
N ALA A 62 1.26 -13.54 9.73
CA ALA A 62 1.19 -14.19 11.03
C ALA A 62 -0.26 -14.53 11.42
N TRP A 63 -1.22 -13.66 11.08
CA TRP A 63 -2.63 -13.99 11.22
C TRP A 63 -3.01 -15.20 10.35
N ALA A 64 -2.63 -15.22 9.08
CA ALA A 64 -2.89 -16.36 8.20
C ALA A 64 -2.28 -17.67 8.73
N ASP A 65 -1.02 -17.63 9.18
CA ASP A 65 -0.33 -18.79 9.75
C ASP A 65 -1.05 -19.33 10.99
N LYS A 66 -1.45 -18.43 11.92
CA LYS A 66 -2.21 -18.78 13.13
C LYS A 66 -3.54 -19.46 12.79
N HIS A 67 -4.13 -19.12 11.65
CA HIS A 67 -5.41 -19.66 11.19
C HIS A 67 -5.24 -20.78 10.15
N HIS A 68 -4.03 -21.29 9.94
CA HIS A 68 -3.71 -22.35 8.97
C HIS A 68 -4.14 -22.03 7.53
N LEU A 69 -4.16 -20.73 7.18
CA LEU A 69 -4.45 -20.26 5.84
C LEU A 69 -3.15 -20.17 5.03
N SER A 70 -3.22 -20.51 3.75
CA SER A 70 -2.07 -20.36 2.88
C SER A 70 -1.80 -18.88 2.67
N ARG A 71 -0.55 -18.46 2.87
CA ARG A 71 -0.12 -17.08 2.55
C ARG A 71 -0.36 -16.73 1.07
N ARG A 72 -0.46 -17.73 0.18
CA ARG A 72 -0.84 -17.56 -1.23
C ARG A 72 -2.29 -17.09 -1.43
N GLN A 73 -3.12 -17.12 -0.39
CA GLN A 73 -4.48 -16.56 -0.41
C GLN A 73 -4.49 -15.06 -0.07
N ILE A 74 -3.37 -14.50 0.37
CA ILE A 74 -3.20 -13.07 0.64
C ILE A 74 -2.85 -12.38 -0.68
N MET A 75 -3.61 -11.34 -1.01
CA MET A 75 -3.40 -10.50 -2.19
C MET A 75 -3.20 -9.06 -1.73
N ASN A 76 -2.10 -8.43 -2.16
CA ASN A 76 -1.97 -6.98 -2.07
C ASN A 76 -2.57 -6.38 -3.34
N THR A 77 -3.84 -6.01 -3.27
CA THR A 77 -4.62 -5.60 -4.44
C THR A 77 -4.31 -4.18 -4.93
N GLU A 78 -3.51 -3.41 -4.19
CA GLU A 78 -3.17 -2.06 -4.61
C GLU A 78 -1.93 -1.55 -3.86
N PHE A 79 -0.87 -1.23 -4.60
CA PHE A 79 0.24 -0.44 -4.11
C PHE A 79 0.73 0.53 -5.19
N GLY A 80 1.29 1.65 -4.80
CA GLY A 80 1.83 2.60 -5.77
C GLY A 80 2.65 3.67 -5.09
N VAL A 81 3.44 4.37 -5.89
CA VAL A 81 4.17 5.56 -5.48
C VAL A 81 3.95 6.65 -6.51
N ASN A 82 3.64 7.83 -6.02
CA ASN A 82 3.55 9.02 -6.86
C ASN A 82 4.97 9.37 -7.32
N HIS A 83 5.25 9.32 -8.62
CA HIS A 83 6.59 9.55 -9.16
C HIS A 83 6.51 10.36 -10.45
N ASP A 84 7.38 11.36 -10.55
CA ASP A 84 7.74 12.18 -11.73
C ASP A 84 6.62 12.72 -12.68
N GLN A 85 5.34 12.58 -12.34
CA GLN A 85 4.24 13.07 -13.16
C GLN A 85 3.95 14.55 -12.89
N ASN A 86 3.89 15.38 -13.93
CA ASN A 86 3.59 16.81 -13.82
C ASN A 86 2.19 17.07 -13.22
N GLY A 87 2.07 18.09 -12.36
CA GLY A 87 0.81 18.46 -11.70
C GLY A 87 0.53 17.75 -10.36
N CYS A 88 1.32 16.76 -9.98
CA CYS A 88 1.16 16.02 -8.73
C CYS A 88 1.93 16.64 -7.55
N SER A 89 1.33 16.66 -6.36
CA SER A 89 2.00 17.08 -5.10
C SER A 89 2.65 15.88 -4.40
N GLY A 90 3.75 16.11 -3.68
CA GLY A 90 4.45 15.05 -2.94
C GLY A 90 4.98 13.93 -3.83
N LYS A 91 5.79 14.27 -4.84
CA LYS A 91 6.34 13.30 -5.80
C LYS A 91 7.62 12.67 -5.29
N ALA A 92 7.78 11.40 -5.61
CA ALA A 92 9.04 10.68 -5.48
C ALA A 92 10.06 11.07 -6.53
N SER A 93 11.34 11.09 -6.15
CA SER A 93 12.40 10.95 -7.14
C SER A 93 12.32 9.55 -7.78
N ALA A 94 12.69 9.43 -9.05
CA ALA A 94 12.69 8.15 -9.78
C ALA A 94 13.40 7.04 -9.01
N VAL A 95 14.59 7.32 -8.45
CA VAL A 95 15.35 6.36 -7.63
C VAL A 95 14.58 5.89 -6.39
N SER A 96 13.83 6.78 -5.74
CA SER A 96 13.05 6.41 -4.55
C SER A 96 11.83 5.57 -4.94
N ALA A 97 11.16 5.93 -6.04
CA ALA A 97 10.03 5.20 -6.57
C ALA A 97 10.42 3.78 -6.99
N PHE A 98 11.52 3.65 -7.73
CA PHE A 98 12.12 2.37 -8.11
C PHE A 98 12.37 1.47 -6.89
N ASN A 99 13.06 2.01 -5.87
CA ASN A 99 13.40 1.25 -4.68
C ASN A 99 12.17 0.84 -3.87
N PHE A 100 11.13 1.67 -3.83
CA PHE A 100 9.87 1.31 -3.18
C PHE A 100 9.23 0.11 -3.85
N ILE A 101 9.02 0.21 -5.16
CA ILE A 101 8.31 -0.81 -5.95
C ILE A 101 9.07 -2.12 -5.90
N ARG A 102 10.41 -2.06 -6.03
CA ARG A 102 11.30 -3.20 -5.85
C ARG A 102 11.13 -3.82 -4.45
N ALA A 103 11.14 -3.02 -3.39
CA ALA A 103 10.99 -3.50 -2.02
C ALA A 103 9.63 -4.17 -1.78
N VAL A 104 8.52 -3.58 -2.25
CA VAL A 104 7.19 -4.19 -2.15
C VAL A 104 7.18 -5.55 -2.84
N ARG A 105 7.75 -5.64 -4.05
CA ARG A 105 7.82 -6.89 -4.81
C ARG A 105 8.67 -7.95 -4.10
N ASP A 106 9.90 -7.60 -3.70
CA ASP A 106 10.83 -8.50 -3.01
C ASP A 106 10.24 -9.02 -1.69
N ILE A 107 9.66 -8.14 -0.86
CA ILE A 107 9.09 -8.53 0.43
C ILE A 107 7.83 -9.39 0.24
N SER A 108 6.97 -9.06 -0.74
CA SER A 108 5.76 -9.84 -1.01
C SER A 108 6.09 -11.25 -1.49
N ASP A 109 7.11 -11.40 -2.34
CA ASP A 109 7.59 -12.70 -2.80
C ASP A 109 8.22 -13.52 -1.66
N ALA A 110 9.12 -12.91 -0.88
CA ALA A 110 9.72 -13.53 0.31
C ALA A 110 8.65 -13.98 1.33
N SER A 111 7.56 -13.22 1.44
CA SER A 111 6.42 -13.53 2.31
C SER A 111 5.45 -14.56 1.73
N LYS A 112 5.67 -15.01 0.49
CA LYS A 112 4.85 -15.98 -0.25
C LYS A 112 3.40 -15.52 -0.45
N LEU A 113 3.19 -14.24 -0.75
CA LEU A 113 1.88 -13.73 -1.16
C LEU A 113 1.44 -14.38 -2.49
N GLY A 114 0.13 -14.41 -2.74
CA GLY A 114 -0.42 -14.93 -3.99
C GLY A 114 -0.33 -13.94 -5.14
N LEU A 115 -0.52 -12.66 -4.83
CA LEU A 115 -0.62 -11.60 -5.83
C LEU A 115 -0.19 -10.26 -5.23
N ILE A 116 0.44 -9.45 -6.07
CA ILE A 116 0.54 -8.00 -5.88
C ILE A 116 0.03 -7.32 -7.16
N THR A 117 -0.64 -6.19 -7.03
CA THR A 117 -1.06 -5.36 -8.16
C THR A 117 -0.65 -3.91 -7.92
N ILE A 118 0.06 -3.36 -8.89
CA ILE A 118 0.45 -1.95 -8.87
C ILE A 118 -0.75 -1.09 -9.28
N HIS A 119 -0.95 0.00 -8.55
CA HIS A 119 -1.96 0.99 -8.86
C HIS A 119 -1.59 1.65 -10.18
N GLN A 120 -2.45 1.47 -11.18
CA GLN A 120 -2.36 2.13 -12.46
C GLN A 120 -3.69 2.83 -12.72
N LEU A 121 -3.67 4.15 -12.66
CA LEU A 121 -4.73 5.00 -13.19
C LEU A 121 -4.10 5.95 -14.21
N GLN A 122 -4.55 5.88 -15.46
CA GLN A 122 -3.99 6.64 -16.56
C GLN A 122 -4.10 8.14 -16.29
N GLY A 123 -2.97 8.85 -16.31
CA GLY A 123 -2.91 10.29 -16.04
C GLY A 123 -3.08 10.68 -14.57
N ASP A 124 -3.10 9.70 -13.65
CA ASP A 124 -2.98 9.96 -12.22
C ASP A 124 -1.51 9.91 -11.79
N CYS A 125 -1.23 10.50 -10.63
CA CYS A 125 0.08 10.63 -10.02
C CYS A 125 0.82 9.30 -9.82
N PHE A 126 0.11 8.18 -9.82
CA PHE A 126 0.63 6.83 -9.64
C PHE A 126 0.78 6.06 -10.97
N GLY A 127 0.45 6.69 -12.10
CA GLY A 127 0.47 6.04 -13.40
C GLY A 127 1.87 5.56 -13.79
N ILE A 128 1.97 4.29 -14.19
CA ILE A 128 3.18 3.62 -14.67
C ILE A 128 3.20 3.45 -16.19
N ALA A 129 2.16 3.92 -16.88
CA ALA A 129 2.10 3.98 -18.34
C ALA A 129 1.55 5.34 -18.79
N SER A 130 1.97 5.79 -19.98
CA SER A 130 1.51 7.05 -20.56
C SER A 130 -0.02 7.10 -20.69
N SER A 131 -0.61 8.29 -20.57
CA SER A 131 -2.07 8.47 -20.71
C SER A 131 -2.54 8.48 -22.17
N SER A 132 -1.62 8.62 -23.12
CA SER A 132 -1.89 8.57 -24.56
C SER A 132 -1.22 7.37 -25.23
N PRO A 133 -1.81 6.81 -26.30
CA PRO A 133 -1.16 5.81 -27.14
C PRO A 133 0.26 6.27 -27.56
N PRO A 134 1.26 5.38 -27.56
CA PRO A 134 1.12 3.92 -27.47
C PRO A 134 1.06 3.31 -26.06
N TYR A 135 0.72 4.07 -25.01
CA TYR A 135 0.65 3.60 -23.62
C TYR A 135 1.98 3.01 -23.13
N GLU A 136 3.07 3.74 -23.38
CA GLU A 136 4.41 3.31 -23.01
C GLU A 136 4.52 3.20 -21.50
N PHE A 137 5.00 2.05 -21.03
CA PHE A 137 5.29 1.86 -19.62
C PHE A 137 6.58 2.57 -19.22
N ASP A 138 6.64 3.07 -17.99
CA ASP A 138 7.86 3.56 -17.38
C ASP A 138 8.86 2.40 -17.25
N PRO A 139 10.03 2.47 -17.93
CA PRO A 139 10.98 1.37 -17.96
C PRO A 139 11.59 1.07 -16.58
N ASP A 140 11.81 2.07 -15.74
CA ASP A 140 12.38 1.89 -14.41
C ASP A 140 11.36 1.18 -13.50
N ILE A 141 10.08 1.52 -13.62
CA ILE A 141 9.03 0.83 -12.87
C ILE A 141 8.86 -0.63 -13.32
N ILE A 142 8.90 -0.87 -14.63
CA ILE A 142 8.85 -2.22 -15.19
C ILE A 142 10.05 -3.06 -14.76
N ASP A 143 11.25 -2.48 -14.69
CA ASP A 143 12.45 -3.15 -14.16
C ASP A 143 12.32 -3.45 -12.66
N ALA A 144 11.83 -2.50 -11.85
CA ALA A 144 11.61 -2.71 -10.41
C ALA A 144 10.65 -3.89 -10.14
N LEU A 145 9.64 -4.05 -10.99
CA LEU A 145 8.68 -5.17 -10.97
C LEU A 145 9.24 -6.47 -11.57
N ARG A 146 10.38 -6.42 -12.27
CA ARG A 146 10.93 -7.52 -13.09
C ARG A 146 9.96 -8.01 -14.17
N LEU A 147 9.31 -7.07 -14.84
CA LEU A 147 8.40 -7.34 -15.97
C LEU A 147 9.03 -7.02 -17.33
N GLY A 148 10.21 -6.39 -17.33
CA GLY A 148 10.96 -6.05 -18.53
C GLY A 148 12.05 -7.08 -18.80
N ARG A 149 11.72 -8.10 -19.61
CA ARG A 149 12.64 -9.11 -20.18
C ARG A 149 13.45 -9.94 -19.18
#